data_AF-A0A4R8DXC7-F1
#
_entry.id   AF-A0A4R8DXC7-F1
#
_cell.length_a   1.000
_cell.length_b   1.000
_cell.length_c   1.000
_cell.angle_alpha   90.00
_cell.angle_beta   90.00
_cell.angle_gamma   90.00
#
_symmetry.space_group_name_H-M   'P 1'
#
loop_
_entity.id
_entity.type
_entity.pdbx_description
1 polymer ?
#
loop_
_entity_poly.entity_id
_entity_poly.type
_entity_poly.pdbx_seq_one_letter_code
_entity_poly.pdbx_strand_id
1 'polypeptide(L)'
;MEGHQGTLPLRRNRPLVRDYRYKHVFTIWQAGKLESLRQMFEIVPKSVVADDLGMHYHSLVNKLNSPELLNVKQLVGLEALTGINLAALVELTVADVKANVSASK
;
A
#
# COMPACT_ATOMS: atom_id res chain seq x y z
N MET A 1 -28.66 -16.61 25.75
CA MET A 1 -27.73 -15.58 25.28
C MET A 1 -26.79 -16.26 24.30
N GLU A 2 -27.11 -16.25 23.01
CA GLU A 2 -26.23 -16.81 21.99
C GLU A 2 -25.92 -15.69 21.00
N GLY A 3 -24.70 -15.18 21.09
CA GLY A 3 -24.24 -14.03 20.34
C GLY A 3 -24.10 -14.37 18.86
N HIS A 4 -24.79 -13.61 18.02
CA HIS A 4 -24.40 -13.42 16.63
C HIS A 4 -23.01 -12.76 16.58
N GLN A 5 -22.12 -13.26 15.70
CA GLN A 5 -21.60 -12.47 14.58
C GLN A 5 -20.63 -13.28 13.70
N GLY A 6 -21.11 -13.58 12.49
CA GLY A 6 -20.39 -13.45 11.22
C GLY A 6 -19.00 -14.05 11.11
N THR A 7 -18.92 -15.32 10.70
CA THR A 7 -17.79 -15.77 9.90
C THR A 7 -17.83 -15.01 8.57
N LEU A 8 -16.94 -14.02 8.37
CA LEU A 8 -16.75 -13.41 7.06
C LEU A 8 -16.34 -14.52 6.09
N PRO A 9 -17.10 -14.81 5.01
CA PRO A 9 -16.62 -15.76 4.03
C PRO A 9 -15.40 -15.13 3.35
N LEU A 10 -14.27 -15.84 3.40
CA LEU A 10 -13.10 -15.57 2.58
C LEU A 10 -13.56 -15.43 1.13
N ARG A 11 -13.48 -14.24 0.55
CA ARG A 11 -13.76 -14.01 -0.88
C ARG A 11 -12.64 -14.65 -1.70
N ARG A 12 -12.75 -15.97 -1.91
CA ARG A 12 -11.83 -16.78 -2.72
C ARG A 12 -12.00 -16.61 -4.24
N ASN A 13 -12.89 -15.74 -4.70
CA ASN A 13 -13.14 -15.51 -6.13
C ASN A 13 -13.45 -14.02 -6.41
N ARG A 14 -12.48 -13.13 -6.17
CA ARG A 14 -12.49 -11.83 -6.86
C ARG A 14 -11.92 -12.09 -8.25
N PRO A 15 -12.59 -11.68 -9.35
CA PRO A 15 -11.94 -11.71 -10.65
C PRO A 15 -10.63 -10.89 -10.56
N LEU A 16 -9.62 -11.25 -11.36
CA LEU A 16 -8.30 -10.59 -11.49
C LEU A 16 -8.39 -9.15 -12.02
N VAL A 17 -9.52 -8.48 -11.79
CA VAL A 17 -9.72 -7.07 -12.09
C VAL A 17 -8.92 -6.30 -11.06
N ARG A 18 -7.74 -5.85 -11.49
CA ARG A 18 -6.91 -4.91 -10.72
C ARG A 18 -7.78 -3.72 -10.33
N ASP A 19 -7.67 -3.31 -9.07
CA ASP A 19 -8.42 -2.17 -8.56
C ASP A 19 -8.10 -0.92 -9.40
N TYR A 20 -9.13 -0.28 -9.97
CA TYR A 20 -8.96 0.86 -10.87
C TYR A 20 -8.21 2.03 -10.21
N ARG A 21 -8.23 2.10 -8.88
CA ARG A 21 -7.56 3.14 -8.10
C ARG A 21 -6.04 3.08 -8.25
N TYR A 22 -5.46 1.91 -8.55
CA TYR A 22 -4.03 1.83 -8.89
C TYR A 22 -3.68 2.61 -10.16
N LYS A 23 -4.56 2.60 -11.17
CA LYS A 23 -4.37 3.43 -12.37
C LYS A 23 -4.44 4.92 -12.06
N HIS A 24 -5.29 5.30 -11.10
CA HIS A 24 -5.35 6.68 -10.62
C HIS A 24 -4.07 7.07 -9.89
N VAL A 25 -3.56 6.23 -8.98
CA VAL A 25 -2.25 6.41 -8.32
C VAL A 25 -1.15 6.66 -9.36
N PHE A 26 -1.08 5.81 -10.39
CA PHE A 26 -0.08 5.96 -11.45
C PHE A 26 -0.18 7.31 -12.17
N THR A 27 -1.40 7.77 -12.44
CA THR A 27 -1.64 9.06 -13.11
C THR A 27 -1.23 10.24 -12.21
N ILE A 28 -1.51 10.17 -10.91
CA ILE A 28 -1.09 11.18 -9.93
C ILE A 28 0.44 11.22 -9.80
N TRP A 29 1.08 10.06 -9.80
CA TRP A 29 2.54 9.96 -9.81
C TRP A 29 3.16 10.54 -11.09
N GLN A 30 2.64 10.19 -12.28
CA GLN A 30 3.10 10.75 -13.55
C GLN A 30 2.93 12.27 -13.62
N ALA A 31 1.92 12.82 -12.94
CA ALA A 31 1.72 14.26 -12.83
C ALA A 31 2.67 14.94 -11.83
N GLY A 32 3.56 14.19 -11.16
CA GLY A 32 4.48 14.71 -10.15
C GLY A 32 3.82 15.12 -8.84
N LYS A 33 2.59 14.65 -8.57
CA LYS A 33 1.79 15.02 -7.39
C LYS A 33 1.84 14.01 -6.25
N LEU A 34 2.48 12.86 -6.48
CA LEU A 34 2.69 11.84 -5.45
C LEU A 34 4.08 12.08 -4.83
N GLU A 35 4.10 12.64 -3.62
CA GLU A 35 5.34 13.06 -2.94
C GLU A 35 5.87 12.00 -1.96
N SER A 36 5.00 11.09 -1.53
CA SER A 36 5.33 10.06 -0.56
C SER A 36 4.55 8.76 -0.81
N LEU A 37 5.07 7.63 -0.32
CA LEU A 37 4.39 6.35 -0.49
C LEU A 37 3.09 6.33 0.33
N ARG A 38 3.05 7.01 1.48
CA ARG A 38 1.84 7.13 2.31
C ARG A 38 0.65 7.75 1.56
N GLN A 39 0.87 8.77 0.72
CA GLN A 39 -0.19 9.42 -0.06
C GLN A 39 -0.93 8.45 -1.01
N MET A 40 -0.24 7.43 -1.51
CA MET A 40 -0.88 6.37 -2.31
C MET A 40 -2.06 5.73 -1.56
N PHE A 41 -1.94 5.59 -0.24
CA PHE A 41 -2.94 4.93 0.60
C PHE A 41 -4.13 5.82 0.97
N GLU A 42 -4.13 7.08 0.53
CA GLU A 42 -5.30 7.96 0.53
C GLU A 42 -6.19 7.67 -0.68
N ILE A 43 -5.58 7.23 -1.79
CA ILE A 43 -6.27 6.85 -3.02
C ILE A 43 -6.75 5.40 -2.94
N VAL A 44 -5.87 4.47 -2.56
CA VAL A 44 -6.16 3.03 -2.45
C VAL A 44 -6.18 2.62 -0.97
N PRO A 45 -7.28 2.06 -0.45
CA PRO A 45 -7.35 1.61 0.93
C PRO A 45 -6.28 0.56 1.24
N LYS A 46 -5.64 0.71 2.41
CA LYS A 46 -4.60 -0.20 2.90
C LYS A 46 -5.07 -1.66 2.95
N SER A 47 -6.35 -1.92 3.25
CA SER A 47 -6.92 -3.28 3.23
C SER A 47 -6.87 -3.91 1.84
N VAL A 48 -7.20 -3.15 0.80
CA VAL A 48 -7.14 -3.62 -0.59
C VAL A 48 -5.71 -3.93 -0.97
N VAL A 49 -4.76 -3.03 -0.67
CA VAL A 49 -3.34 -3.25 -0.96
C VAL A 49 -2.78 -4.44 -0.18
N ALA A 50 -3.18 -4.60 1.08
CA ALA A 50 -2.75 -5.74 1.90
C ALA A 50 -3.23 -7.06 1.30
N ASP A 51 -4.51 -7.13 0.93
CA ASP A 51 -5.10 -8.32 0.28
C ASP A 51 -4.41 -8.63 -1.04
N ASP A 52 -4.19 -7.62 -1.89
CA ASP A 52 -3.55 -7.77 -3.20
C ASP A 52 -2.06 -8.15 -3.11
N LEU A 53 -1.36 -7.71 -2.06
CA LEU A 53 0.02 -8.12 -1.75
C LEU A 53 0.09 -9.49 -1.04
N GLY A 54 -1.05 -10.09 -0.69
CA GLY A 54 -1.10 -11.35 0.05
C GLY A 54 -0.52 -11.21 1.47
N MET A 55 -0.71 -10.07 2.11
CA MET A 55 -0.20 -9.78 3.46
C MET A 55 -1.32 -9.36 4.42
N HIS A 56 -1.10 -9.58 5.72
CA HIS A 56 -2.06 -9.12 6.72
C HIS A 56 -2.10 -7.59 6.81
N TYR A 57 -3.32 -7.04 6.94
CA TYR A 57 -3.56 -5.60 7.08
C TYR A 57 -2.68 -4.94 8.15
N HIS A 58 -2.63 -5.51 9.36
CA HIS A 58 -1.81 -4.97 10.45
C HIS A 58 -0.32 -4.96 10.12
N SER A 59 0.17 -5.99 9.42
CA SER A 59 1.57 -6.03 8.97
C SER A 59 1.87 -4.92 7.97
N LEU A 60 0.92 -4.58 7.08
CA LEU A 60 1.09 -3.46 6.16
C LEU A 60 1.07 -2.13 6.92
N VAL A 61 0.08 -1.92 7.79
CA VAL A 61 -0.02 -0.68 8.58
C VAL A 61 1.24 -0.44 9.41
N ASN A 62 1.77 -1.45 10.07
CA ASN A 62 3.02 -1.34 10.83
C ASN A 62 4.19 -0.90 9.94
N LYS A 63 4.29 -1.44 8.72
CA LYS A 63 5.31 -1.06 7.75
C LYS A 63 5.10 0.32 7.14
N LEU A 64 3.87 0.84 7.08
CA LEU A 64 3.61 2.22 6.65
C LEU A 64 3.86 3.24 7.77
N ASN A 65 3.82 2.79 9.02
CA ASN A 65 4.24 3.57 10.19
C ASN A 65 5.76 3.55 10.36
N SER A 66 6.41 2.45 9.98
CA SER A 66 7.87 2.24 9.96
C SER A 66 8.34 1.84 8.56
N PRO A 67 8.45 2.79 7.61
CA PRO A 67 8.73 2.52 6.19
C PRO A 67 10.06 1.79 5.94
N GLU A 68 11.03 1.89 6.86
CA GLU A 68 12.28 1.13 6.85
C GLU A 68 12.10 -0.39 6.93
N LEU A 69 10.91 -0.85 7.36
CA LEU A 69 10.55 -2.28 7.42
C LEU A 69 9.93 -2.79 6.11
N LEU A 70 9.68 -1.92 5.12
CA LEU A 70 9.30 -2.34 3.78
C LEU A 70 10.50 -2.99 3.09
N ASN A 71 10.33 -4.23 2.64
CA ASN A 71 11.37 -4.94 1.92
C ASN A 71 11.18 -4.83 0.39
N VAL A 72 12.24 -5.15 -0.34
CA VAL A 72 12.26 -5.08 -1.81
C VAL A 72 11.16 -5.93 -2.45
N LYS A 73 10.88 -7.12 -1.92
CA LYS A 73 9.80 -8.00 -2.43
C LYS A 73 8.44 -7.31 -2.38
N GLN A 74 8.16 -6.55 -1.34
CA GLN A 74 6.91 -5.80 -1.21
C GLN A 74 6.86 -4.62 -2.17
N LEU A 75 7.97 -3.92 -2.37
CA LEU A 75 8.05 -2.82 -3.35
C LEU A 75 7.86 -3.34 -4.79
N VAL A 76 8.43 -4.49 -5.14
CA VAL A 76 8.17 -5.16 -6.43
C VAL A 76 6.69 -5.55 -6.57
N GLY A 77 6.05 -5.97 -5.47
CA GLY A 77 4.60 -6.20 -5.46
C GLY A 77 3.81 -4.92 -5.74
N LEU A 78 4.20 -3.80 -5.12
CA LEU A 78 3.58 -2.49 -5.39
C LEU A 78 3.83 -2.01 -6.82
N GLU A 79 5.01 -2.27 -7.40
CA GLU A 79 5.30 -2.00 -8.81
C GLU A 79 4.34 -2.78 -9.73
N ALA A 80 4.12 -4.07 -9.46
CA ALA A 80 3.19 -4.88 -10.24
C ALA A 80 1.74 -4.39 -10.15
N LEU A 81 1.33 -3.83 -9.01
CA LEU A 81 -0.01 -3.30 -8.76
C LEU A 81 -0.21 -1.90 -9.37
N THR A 82 0.73 -0.99 -9.13
CA THR A 82 0.64 0.43 -9.47
C THR A 82 1.20 0.76 -10.86
N GLY A 83 2.15 -0.03 -11.37
CA GLY A 83 2.93 0.30 -12.55
C GLY A 83 4.04 1.33 -12.32
N ILE A 84 4.24 1.82 -11.10
CA ILE A 84 5.34 2.70 -10.74
C ILE A 84 6.59 1.85 -10.58
N ASN A 85 7.69 2.24 -11.24
CA ASN A 85 8.92 1.46 -11.20
C ASN A 85 9.51 1.38 -9.78
N LEU A 86 10.27 0.30 -9.52
CA LEU A 86 10.87 0.07 -8.20
C LEU A 86 11.71 1.26 -7.70
N ALA A 87 12.49 1.91 -8.57
CA ALA A 87 13.33 3.06 -8.19
C ALA A 87 12.49 4.22 -7.64
N ALA A 88 11.40 4.61 -8.30
CA ALA A 88 10.54 5.69 -7.81
C ALA A 88 9.80 5.27 -6.52
N LEU A 89 9.40 4.01 -6.39
CA LEU A 89 8.81 3.52 -5.13
C LEU A 89 9.81 3.60 -3.96
N VAL A 90 11.10 3.34 -4.21
CA VAL A 90 12.15 3.53 -3.22
C VAL A 90 12.29 5.01 -2.86
N GLU A 91 12.29 5.92 -3.83
CA GLU A 91 12.36 7.37 -3.57
C GLU A 91 11.19 7.87 -2.71
N LEU A 92 9.96 7.44 -3.03
CA LEU A 92 8.76 7.75 -2.25
C LEU A 92 8.84 7.19 -0.83
N THR A 93 9.39 5.98 -0.68
CA THR A 93 9.60 5.36 0.65
C THR A 93 10.65 6.12 1.45
N VAL A 94 11.74 6.56 0.81
CA VAL A 94 12.79 7.37 1.45
C VAL A 94 12.25 8.71 1.93
N ALA A 95 11.32 9.33 1.19
CA ALA A 95 10.62 10.53 1.63
C ALA A 95 9.85 10.29 2.94
N ASP A 96 9.13 9.17 3.03
CA ASP A 96 8.41 8.79 4.27
C ASP A 96 9.38 8.48 5.43
N VAL A 97 10.50 7.79 5.19
CA VAL A 97 11.52 7.54 6.23
C VAL A 97 12.07 8.86 6.76
N LYS A 98 12.42 9.80 5.88
CA LYS A 98 12.95 11.12 6.29
C LYS A 98 11.92 11.90 7.12
N ALA A 99 10.65 11.90 6.70
CA ALA A 99 9.58 12.58 7.43
C ALA A 99 9.41 12.03 8.86
N ASN A 100 9.48 10.70 9.04
CA ASN A 100 9.40 10.07 10.36
C ASN A 100 10.58 10.41 11.26
N VAL A 101 11.80 10.45 10.71
CA VAL A 101 13.01 10.85 11.46
C VAL A 101 12.89 12.31 11.94
N SER A 102 12.36 13.20 11.11
CA SER A 102 12.16 14.61 11.48
C SER A 102 11.09 14.81 12.55
N ALA A 103 10.04 13.99 12.57
CA ALA A 103 8.96 14.06 13.57
C ALA A 103 9.35 13.52 14.96
N SER A 104 10.49 12.84 15.07
CA SER A 104 10.97 12.23 16.32
C SER A 104 12.04 13.08 17.03
N LYS A 105 12.39 14.25 16.49
CA LYS A 105 13.26 15.26 17.09
C LYS A 105 12.44 16.38 17.69
#